data_AF-A0A495ZPD6-F1
#
_entry.id   AF-A0A495ZPD6-F1
#
_cell.length_a   1.000
_cell.length_b   1.000
_cell.length_c   1.000
_cell.angle_alpha   90.00
_cell.angle_beta   90.00
_cell.angle_gamma   90.00
#
_symmetry.space_group_name_H-M   'P 1'
#
loop_
_entity.id
_entity.type
_entity.pdbx_description
1 polymer ?
#
loop_
_entity_poly.entity_id
_entity_poly.type
_entity_poly.pdbx_seq_one_letter_code
_entity_poly.pdbx_strand_id
1 'polypeptide(L)'
;MKHIYHKEDAEVVRIEGEAPRTLYTLVEPNTVGTEHFSMGLEEIDPHSEIPLHSHSESEEIIFVYGGQGKAFVGDEVADLKPGTVIYLPPNVEHRFVNTGDEPLWITWTLSPPGFEKQIRKIADGSAGMEVFSESKDVS
;
A
#
# COMPACT_ATOMS: atom_id res chain seq x y z
N MET A 1 -24.85 -12.95 -1.96
CA MET A 1 -23.75 -12.03 -1.58
C MET A 1 -22.57 -12.89 -1.16
N LYS A 2 -21.39 -12.65 -1.71
CA LYS A 2 -20.16 -13.37 -1.35
C LYS A 2 -19.56 -12.66 -0.12
N HIS A 3 -19.02 -13.44 0.81
CA HIS A 3 -18.46 -12.92 2.08
C HIS A 3 -17.04 -13.42 2.37
N ILE A 4 -16.52 -14.30 1.52
CA ILE A 4 -15.20 -14.91 1.66
C ILE A 4 -14.48 -14.65 0.34
N TYR A 5 -13.31 -14.05 0.41
CA TYR A 5 -12.50 -13.68 -0.74
C TYR A 5 -11.10 -14.23 -0.55
N HIS A 6 -10.58 -14.90 -1.57
CA HIS A 6 -9.20 -15.34 -1.66
C HIS A 6 -8.40 -14.37 -2.55
N LYS A 7 -7.07 -14.41 -2.51
CA LYS A 7 -6.22 -13.51 -3.33
C LYS A 7 -6.57 -13.61 -4.82
N GLU A 8 -6.95 -14.80 -5.27
CA GLU A 8 -7.33 -15.10 -6.66
C GLU A 8 -8.65 -14.43 -7.08
N ASP A 9 -9.43 -13.92 -6.13
CA ASP A 9 -10.65 -13.16 -6.38
C ASP A 9 -10.40 -11.66 -6.56
N ALA A 10 -9.17 -11.19 -6.34
CA ALA A 10 -8.84 -9.78 -6.37
C ALA A 10 -8.89 -9.19 -7.79
N GLU A 11 -9.24 -7.91 -7.89
CA GLU A 11 -8.74 -7.11 -9.00
C GLU A 11 -7.24 -6.93 -8.83
N VAL A 12 -6.47 -7.42 -9.81
CA VAL A 12 -5.00 -7.39 -9.77
C VAL A 12 -4.49 -6.26 -10.63
N VAL A 13 -3.69 -5.40 -10.01
CA VAL A 13 -3.03 -4.28 -10.66
C VAL A 13 -1.54 -4.40 -10.43
N ARG A 14 -0.77 -4.49 -11.52
CA ARG A 14 0.69 -4.48 -11.49
C ARG A 14 1.19 -3.08 -11.83
N ILE A 15 2.01 -2.52 -10.96
CA ILE A 15 2.79 -1.31 -11.23
C ILE A 15 4.17 -1.76 -11.71
N GLU A 16 4.55 -1.28 -12.88
CA GLU A 16 5.87 -1.52 -13.48
C GLU A 16 6.76 -0.25 -13.35
N GLY A 17 8.06 -0.38 -13.64
CA GLY A 17 8.96 0.77 -13.70
C GLY A 17 9.79 0.96 -12.42
N GLU A 18 9.79 2.18 -11.86
CA GLU A 18 10.70 2.59 -10.78
C GLU A 18 10.36 1.99 -9.40
N ALA A 19 9.07 1.75 -9.14
CA ALA A 19 8.58 1.20 -7.87
C ALA A 19 7.69 -0.04 -8.12
N PRO A 20 8.27 -1.11 -8.69
CA PRO A 20 7.53 -2.28 -9.13
C PRO A 20 6.89 -3.00 -7.94
N ARG A 21 5.58 -3.28 -8.06
CA ARG A 21 4.76 -3.94 -7.04
C ARG A 21 3.40 -4.34 -7.58
N THR A 22 2.74 -5.28 -6.91
CA THR A 22 1.44 -5.81 -7.32
C THR A 22 0.40 -5.59 -6.24
N LEU A 23 -0.72 -4.96 -6.59
CA LEU A 23 -1.85 -4.73 -5.71
C LEU A 23 -2.98 -5.70 -6.03
N TYR A 24 -3.59 -6.24 -4.98
CA TYR A 24 -4.69 -7.18 -5.01
C TYR A 24 -5.88 -6.58 -4.27
N THR A 25 -6.75 -5.87 -4.97
CA THR A 25 -7.94 -5.23 -4.39
C THR A 25 -9.04 -6.27 -4.17
N LEU A 26 -9.43 -6.51 -2.91
CA LEU A 26 -10.40 -7.54 -2.53
C LEU A 26 -11.74 -6.94 -2.08
N VAL A 27 -11.67 -5.99 -1.14
CA VAL A 27 -12.83 -5.37 -0.50
C VAL A 27 -12.86 -3.89 -0.85
N GLU A 28 -13.83 -3.46 -1.64
CA GLU A 28 -14.00 -2.07 -2.04
C GLU A 28 -15.48 -1.78 -2.39
N PRO A 29 -15.87 -0.51 -2.60
CA PRO A 29 -17.26 -0.19 -2.95
C PRO A 29 -17.78 -0.96 -4.18
N ASN A 30 -16.96 -1.17 -5.21
CA ASN A 30 -17.42 -1.86 -6.43
C ASN A 30 -17.48 -3.39 -6.29
N THR A 31 -16.71 -4.00 -5.38
CA THR A 31 -16.71 -5.45 -5.20
C THR A 31 -17.75 -5.91 -4.18
N VAL A 32 -17.97 -5.14 -3.10
CA VAL A 32 -18.85 -5.55 -1.99
C VAL A 32 -19.86 -4.51 -1.54
N GLY A 33 -19.84 -3.29 -2.10
CA GLY A 33 -20.76 -2.21 -1.69
C GLY A 33 -20.47 -1.62 -0.31
N THR A 34 -19.25 -1.77 0.20
CA THR A 34 -18.80 -1.17 1.47
C THR A 34 -18.70 0.35 1.34
N GLU A 35 -19.16 1.07 2.35
CA GLU A 35 -19.09 2.54 2.43
C GLU A 35 -18.04 3.03 3.45
N HIS A 36 -17.42 2.11 4.20
CA HIS A 36 -16.62 2.46 5.37
C HIS A 36 -15.15 2.08 5.24
N PHE A 37 -14.85 0.96 4.59
CA PHE A 37 -13.48 0.50 4.44
C PHE A 37 -13.23 -0.10 3.07
N SER A 38 -12.05 0.14 2.51
CA SER A 38 -11.48 -0.70 1.46
C SER A 38 -10.24 -1.42 1.98
N MET A 39 -9.99 -2.60 1.43
CA MET A 39 -8.85 -3.42 1.81
C MET A 39 -8.35 -4.23 0.62
N GLY A 40 -7.03 -4.37 0.55
CA GLY A 40 -6.37 -5.31 -0.33
C GLY A 40 -5.03 -5.76 0.21
N LEU A 41 -4.35 -6.52 -0.62
CA LEU A 41 -2.98 -6.98 -0.38
C LEU A 41 -2.05 -6.24 -1.34
N GLU A 42 -0.80 -6.08 -0.93
CA GLU A 42 0.25 -5.55 -1.79
C GLU A 42 1.53 -6.37 -1.63
N GLU A 43 2.08 -6.74 -2.79
CA GLU A 43 3.35 -7.43 -2.96
C GLU A 43 4.36 -6.42 -3.48
N ILE A 44 5.31 -6.04 -2.64
CA ILE A 44 6.40 -5.12 -3.01
C ILE A 44 7.59 -5.97 -3.42
N ASP A 45 8.06 -5.79 -4.65
CA ASP A 45 9.18 -6.56 -5.21
C ASP A 45 10.45 -6.44 -4.35
N PRO A 46 11.37 -7.42 -4.42
CA PRO A 46 12.69 -7.32 -3.80
C PRO A 46 13.39 -6.00 -4.16
N HIS A 47 13.95 -5.32 -3.16
CA HIS A 47 14.63 -4.03 -3.29
C HIS A 47 13.78 -2.88 -3.88
N SER A 48 12.46 -3.06 -3.96
CA SER A 48 11.51 -2.05 -4.39
C SER A 48 10.93 -1.30 -3.18
N GLU A 49 10.00 -0.39 -3.45
CA GLU A 49 9.34 0.41 -2.44
C GLU A 49 7.93 0.84 -2.81
N ILE A 50 7.22 1.31 -1.80
CA ILE A 50 6.12 2.25 -1.94
C ILE A 50 6.73 3.65 -1.66
N PRO A 51 6.89 4.50 -2.70
CA PRO A 51 7.40 5.86 -2.58
C PRO A 51 6.70 6.70 -1.51
N LEU A 52 7.36 7.77 -1.07
CA LEU A 52 6.80 8.70 -0.08
C LEU A 52 5.48 9.30 -0.58
N HIS A 53 4.42 9.16 0.23
CA HIS A 53 3.09 9.67 -0.07
C HIS A 53 2.28 9.86 1.22
N SER A 54 1.06 10.40 1.09
CA SER A 54 0.08 10.47 2.17
C SER A 54 -1.36 10.48 1.60
N HIS A 55 -2.34 10.33 2.49
CA HIS A 55 -3.77 10.39 2.16
C HIS A 55 -4.44 11.50 2.98
N SER A 56 -5.08 12.47 2.33
CA SER A 56 -5.73 13.59 3.03
C SER A 56 -7.10 13.23 3.60
N GLU A 57 -7.80 12.30 2.94
CA GLU A 57 -9.20 11.97 3.23
C GLU A 57 -9.36 10.72 4.10
N SER A 58 -8.35 9.85 4.15
CA SER A 58 -8.44 8.54 4.76
C SER A 58 -7.36 8.30 5.80
N GLU A 59 -7.73 7.61 6.88
CA GLU A 59 -6.78 6.89 7.71
C GLU A 59 -6.52 5.50 7.14
N GLU A 60 -5.36 4.93 7.47
CA GLU A 60 -4.93 3.63 6.97
C GLU A 60 -4.31 2.75 8.06
N ILE A 61 -4.54 1.44 7.95
CA ILE A 61 -3.83 0.41 8.69
C ILE A 61 -3.05 -0.47 7.71
N ILE A 62 -1.74 -0.55 7.93
CA ILE A 62 -0.86 -1.51 7.27
C ILE A 62 -0.59 -2.68 8.21
N PHE A 63 -0.69 -3.91 7.69
CA PHE A 63 -0.24 -5.11 8.38
C PHE A 63 0.76 -5.87 7.53
N VAL A 64 1.96 -6.09 8.06
CA VAL A 64 3.01 -6.87 7.40
C VAL A 64 2.84 -8.34 7.74
N TYR A 65 2.74 -9.20 6.74
CA TYR A 65 2.54 -10.64 6.94
C TYR A 65 3.57 -11.53 6.24
N GLY A 66 4.49 -10.97 5.46
CA GLY A 66 5.59 -11.70 4.82
C GLY A 66 6.73 -10.77 4.41
N GLY A 67 7.95 -11.30 4.31
CA GLY A 67 9.14 -10.53 3.94
C GLY A 67 9.69 -9.63 5.05
N GLN A 68 10.59 -8.73 4.68
CA GLN A 68 11.26 -7.80 5.60
C GLN A 68 11.55 -6.45 4.91
N GLY A 69 11.66 -5.38 5.69
CA GLY A 69 11.85 -4.06 5.12
C GLY A 69 12.07 -2.97 6.14
N LYS A 70 11.86 -1.72 5.72
CA LYS A 70 11.86 -0.54 6.58
C LYS A 70 10.64 0.33 6.29
N ALA A 71 10.02 0.84 7.35
CA ALA A 71 9.01 1.89 7.27
C ALA A 71 9.61 3.21 7.71
N PHE A 72 9.22 4.26 7.01
CA PHE A 72 9.42 5.65 7.38
C PHE A 72 8.03 6.26 7.53
N VAL A 73 7.67 6.74 8.72
CA VAL A 73 6.33 7.26 9.03
C VAL A 73 6.50 8.54 9.84
N GLY A 74 6.28 9.69 9.20
CA GLY A 74 6.69 10.97 9.76
C GLY A 74 8.18 10.95 10.16
N ASP A 75 8.46 11.12 11.45
CA ASP A 75 9.82 11.08 12.02
C ASP A 75 10.24 9.69 12.52
N GLU A 76 9.35 8.69 12.46
CA GLU A 76 9.62 7.34 12.94
C GLU A 76 10.21 6.46 11.83
N VAL A 77 11.24 5.70 12.17
CA VAL A 77 11.83 4.68 11.31
C VAL A 77 11.85 3.36 12.05
N ALA A 78 11.26 2.32 11.45
CA ALA A 78 11.15 1.00 12.06
C ALA A 78 11.40 -0.12 11.04
N ASP A 79 11.92 -1.25 11.53
CA ASP A 79 12.06 -2.46 10.71
C ASP A 79 10.70 -3.12 10.51
N LEU A 80 10.41 -3.51 9.27
CA LEU A 80 9.24 -4.29 8.89
C LEU A 80 9.55 -5.77 8.98
N LYS A 81 8.65 -6.50 9.65
CA LYS A 81 8.65 -7.96 9.75
C LYS A 81 7.22 -8.49 9.94
N PRO A 82 6.95 -9.78 9.70
CA PRO A 82 5.61 -10.32 9.92
C PRO A 82 5.11 -10.06 11.35
N GLY A 83 3.88 -9.59 11.46
CA GLY A 83 3.28 -9.15 12.73
C GLY A 83 3.39 -7.65 13.01
N THR A 84 4.07 -6.88 12.15
CA THR A 84 4.15 -5.42 12.27
C THR A 84 2.82 -4.79 11.85
N VAL A 85 2.29 -3.88 12.67
CA VAL A 85 1.10 -3.08 12.39
C VAL A 85 1.50 -1.61 12.40
N ILE A 86 1.03 -0.85 11.42
CA ILE A 86 1.28 0.59 11.30
C ILE A 86 -0.06 1.28 11.17
N TYR A 87 -0.27 2.31 11.98
CA TYR A 87 -1.43 3.18 11.89
C TYR A 87 -1.00 4.51 11.27
N LEU A 88 -1.74 4.93 10.25
CA LEU A 88 -1.46 6.11 9.45
C LEU A 88 -2.70 7.03 9.49
N PRO A 89 -2.72 8.06 10.35
CA PRO A 89 -3.79 9.05 10.30
C PRO A 89 -3.65 9.93 9.05
N PRO A 90 -4.70 10.69 8.67
CA PRO A 90 -4.66 11.52 7.48
C PRO A 90 -3.47 12.49 7.46
N ASN A 91 -2.89 12.67 6.28
CA ASN A 91 -1.75 13.54 5.98
C ASN A 91 -0.41 13.15 6.63
N VAL A 92 -0.31 12.00 7.30
CA VAL A 92 1.00 11.49 7.74
C VAL A 92 1.73 10.91 6.54
N GLU A 93 2.86 11.52 6.19
CA GLU A 93 3.74 11.01 5.15
C GLU A 93 4.36 9.69 5.55
N HIS A 94 4.36 8.74 4.62
CA HIS A 94 4.92 7.43 4.84
C HIS A 94 5.51 6.81 3.58
N ARG A 95 6.50 5.95 3.78
CA ARG A 95 7.27 5.24 2.76
C ARG A 95 7.60 3.84 3.28
N PHE A 96 7.48 2.83 2.42
CA PHE A 96 7.79 1.44 2.77
C PHE A 96 8.81 0.87 1.79
N VAL A 97 9.94 0.40 2.30
CA VAL A 97 11.04 -0.12 1.48
C VAL A 97 11.19 -1.61 1.75
N ASN A 98 11.17 -2.43 0.70
CA ASN A 98 11.57 -3.83 0.80
C ASN A 98 13.10 -3.89 0.79
N THR A 99 13.68 -4.32 1.92
CA THR A 99 15.15 -4.44 2.06
C THR A 99 15.64 -5.88 1.89
N GLY A 100 14.76 -6.82 1.54
CA GLY A 100 15.08 -8.24 1.33
C GLY A 100 15.19 -8.62 -0.13
N ASP A 101 15.63 -9.87 -0.34
CA ASP A 101 15.73 -10.53 -1.66
C ASP A 101 14.42 -11.26 -2.05
N GLU A 102 13.42 -11.24 -1.17
CA GLU A 102 12.09 -11.84 -1.34
C GLU A 102 11.00 -10.77 -1.26
N PRO A 103 9.80 -10.99 -1.80
CA PRO A 103 8.73 -10.00 -1.74
C PRO A 103 8.32 -9.64 -0.30
N LEU A 104 8.11 -8.34 -0.07
CA LEU A 104 7.51 -7.81 1.16
C LEU A 104 6.00 -7.76 0.96
N TRP A 105 5.28 -8.39 1.88
CA TRP A 105 3.84 -8.56 1.81
C TRP A 105 3.13 -7.78 2.89
N ILE A 106 2.26 -6.87 2.46
CA ILE A 106 1.47 -6.03 3.35
C ILE A 106 -0.01 -6.06 2.98
N THR A 107 -0.88 -5.70 3.92
CA THR A 107 -2.24 -5.26 3.62
C THR A 107 -2.28 -3.73 3.59
N TRP A 108 -3.16 -3.17 2.77
CA TRP A 108 -3.63 -1.79 2.90
C TRP A 108 -5.10 -1.83 3.31
N THR A 109 -5.47 -1.08 4.34
CA THR A 109 -6.86 -0.96 4.81
C THR A 109 -7.16 0.51 5.05
N LEU A 110 -8.02 1.12 4.23
CA LEU A 110 -8.32 2.55 4.32
C LEU A 110 -9.75 2.81 4.78
N SER A 111 -9.92 3.91 5.53
CA SER A 111 -11.23 4.46 5.90
C SER A 111 -11.25 5.98 5.78
N PRO A 112 -12.23 6.58 5.06
CA PRO A 112 -13.17 5.93 4.16
C PRO A 112 -12.47 5.33 2.92
N PRO A 113 -13.19 4.54 2.09
CA PRO A 113 -12.66 4.05 0.81
C PRO A 113 -12.34 5.19 -0.17
N GLY A 114 -11.44 4.97 -1.13
CA GLY A 114 -11.14 5.93 -2.20
C GLY A 114 -9.82 5.67 -2.94
N PHE A 115 -8.82 5.11 -2.24
CA PHE A 115 -7.47 4.86 -2.77
C PHE A 115 -7.46 3.91 -3.98
N GLU A 116 -8.38 2.95 -4.02
CA GLU A 116 -8.55 2.00 -5.14
C GLU A 116 -8.75 2.69 -6.50
N LYS A 117 -9.27 3.93 -6.53
CA LYS A 117 -9.41 4.72 -7.77
C LYS A 117 -8.07 5.30 -8.22
N GLN A 118 -7.20 5.68 -7.28
CA GLN A 118 -5.86 6.17 -7.59
C GLN A 118 -4.98 5.03 -8.10
N ILE A 119 -5.05 3.84 -7.48
CA ILE A 119 -4.31 2.65 -7.93
C ILE A 119 -4.53 2.38 -9.43
N ARG A 120 -5.79 2.40 -9.87
CA ARG A 120 -6.14 2.16 -11.28
C ARG A 120 -5.56 3.23 -12.21
N LYS A 121 -5.60 4.50 -11.80
CA LYS A 121 -5.01 5.61 -12.57
C LYS A 121 -3.48 5.55 -12.63
N ILE A 122 -2.83 5.05 -11.59
CA ILE A 122 -1.37 4.86 -11.60
C ILE A 122 -1.01 3.77 -12.62
N ALA A 123 -1.76 2.67 -12.61
CA ALA A 123 -1.48 1.53 -13.48
C ALA A 123 -1.77 1.76 -14.96
N ASP A 124 -2.79 2.55 -15.30
CA ASP A 124 -3.06 2.94 -16.69
C ASP A 124 -2.19 4.13 -17.17
N GLY A 125 -1.31 4.64 -16.30
CA GLY A 125 -0.40 5.74 -16.57
C GLY A 125 -1.07 7.12 -16.63
N SER A 126 -2.35 7.22 -16.26
CA SER A 126 -3.09 8.49 -16.24
C SER A 126 -2.84 9.35 -15.00
N ALA A 127 -2.18 8.79 -13.98
CA ALA A 127 -1.70 9.52 -12.81
C ALA A 127 -0.30 9.05 -12.40
N GLY A 128 0.52 9.98 -11.92
CA GLY A 128 1.66 9.62 -11.06
C GLY A 128 1.15 9.28 -9.66
N MET A 129 1.95 8.56 -8.88
CA MET A 129 1.76 8.62 -7.43
C MET A 129 1.97 10.08 -7.01
N GLU A 130 1.15 10.63 -6.11
CA GLU A 130 1.44 11.94 -5.51
C GLU A 130 2.67 11.80 -4.62
N VAL A 131 3.84 11.91 -5.26
CA VAL A 131 5.15 11.93 -4.61
C VAL A 131 5.42 13.36 -4.21
N PHE A 132 5.35 13.65 -2.92
CA PHE A 132 5.95 14.87 -2.39
C PHE A 132 7.47 14.62 -2.33
N SER A 133 8.22 15.15 -3.30
CA SER A 133 9.68 15.24 -3.21
C SER A 133 10.04 16.00 -1.92
N GLU A 134 10.94 15.56 -1.05
CA GLU A 134 12.34 15.26 -1.30
C GLU A 134 12.78 13.98 -0.57
N SER A 135 13.49 13.09 -1.29
CA SER A 135 14.31 12.05 -0.69
C SER A 135 15.35 12.69 0.23
N LYS A 136 15.14 12.66 1.54
CA LYS A 136 16.27 12.73 2.46
C LYS A 136 16.97 11.39 2.35
N ASP A 137 18.07 11.36 1.60
CA ASP A 137 19.01 10.26 1.61
C ASP A 137 19.35 9.94 3.07
N VAL A 138 18.85 8.81 3.56
CA VAL A 138 19.27 8.27 4.84
C VAL A 138 20.54 7.47 4.55
N SER A 139 21.68 8.13 4.81
CA SER A 139 23.03 7.55 4.82
C SER A 139 23.17 6.42 5.83
#